data_AF-E7G7E6-F1
#
_entry.id   AF-E7G7E6-F1
#
_cell.length_a   1.000
_cell.length_b   1.000
_cell.length_c   1.000
_cell.angle_alpha   90.00
_cell.angle_beta   90.00
_cell.angle_gamma   90.00
#
_symmetry.space_group_name_H-M   'P 1'
#
loop_
_entity.id
_entity.type
_entity.pdbx_description
1 polymer ?
#
loop_
_entity_poly.entity_id
_entity_poly.type
_entity_poly.pdbx_seq_one_letter_code
_entity_poly.pdbx_strand_id
1 'polypeptide(L)'
;MKVCPHCHKDLPDDSTFCIYCGKPLKKVSMKDLEKAKEKISKQREMEKNDPSLKHNPRENSWSKLGLMIFLISLIGLDFIVATIVNGLGMNSKFIFIISLIGYICAIGCSVMSFIIDYQDKKKGYQPNGNSKFAMVAVVMSVYIALLNLSTVILK
;
A
#
# COMPACT_ATOMS: atom_id res chain seq x y z
N MET A 1 -33.44 4.80 30.69
CA MET A 1 -33.92 4.38 29.37
C MET A 1 -34.11 5.64 28.54
N LYS A 2 -33.72 5.67 27.27
CA LYS A 2 -33.86 6.86 26.42
C LYS A 2 -34.58 6.56 25.12
N VAL A 3 -35.33 7.53 24.61
CA VAL A 3 -36.11 7.40 23.39
C VAL A 3 -35.33 7.94 22.19
N CYS A 4 -35.33 7.24 21.07
CA CYS A 4 -34.71 7.73 19.84
C CYS A 4 -35.47 8.97 19.32
N PRO A 5 -34.81 10.12 19.07
CA PRO A 5 -35.48 11.30 18.51
C PRO A 5 -35.90 11.14 17.04
N HIS A 6 -35.49 10.06 16.37
CA HIS A 6 -35.80 9.82 14.96
C HIS A 6 -36.87 8.77 14.74
N CYS A 7 -36.79 7.62 15.42
CA CYS A 7 -37.74 6.52 15.25
C CYS A 7 -38.57 6.24 16.51
N HIS A 8 -38.37 7.01 17.58
CA HIS A 8 -39.19 7.03 18.79
C HIS A 8 -39.26 5.69 19.54
N LYS A 9 -38.29 4.78 19.30
CA LYS A 9 -38.16 3.53 20.05
C LYS A 9 -37.26 3.68 21.26
N ASP A 10 -37.52 2.86 22.26
CA ASP A 10 -36.72 2.79 23.48
C ASP A 10 -35.36 2.18 23.24
N LEU A 11 -34.35 2.79 23.85
CA LEU A 11 -32.95 2.40 23.76
C LEU A 11 -32.34 2.29 25.16
N PRO A 12 -31.36 1.38 25.31
CA PRO A 12 -30.52 1.36 26.49
C PRO A 12 -29.77 2.69 26.66
N ASP A 13 -29.51 3.09 27.90
CA ASP A 13 -28.96 4.43 28.22
C ASP A 13 -27.56 4.66 27.62
N ASP A 14 -26.79 3.59 27.39
CA ASP A 14 -25.43 3.67 26.85
C ASP A 14 -25.37 3.68 25.31
N SER A 15 -26.52 3.60 24.63
CA SER A 15 -26.56 3.56 23.16
C SER A 15 -25.98 4.85 22.54
N THR A 16 -24.96 4.78 21.70
CA THR A 16 -24.45 5.97 20.97
C THR A 16 -25.14 6.18 19.62
N PHE A 17 -25.67 5.10 19.05
CA PHE A 17 -26.48 5.04 17.84
C PHE A 17 -27.78 4.28 18.10
N CYS A 18 -28.82 4.56 17.32
CA CYS A 18 -30.07 3.82 17.42
C CYS A 18 -29.93 2.44 16.79
N ILE A 19 -30.16 1.38 17.55
CA ILE A 19 -30.13 -0.02 17.06
C ILE A 19 -31.23 -0.34 16.04
N TYR A 20 -32.29 0.47 15.97
CA TYR A 20 -33.43 0.23 15.07
C TYR A 20 -33.38 1.04 13.77
N CYS A 21 -32.85 2.27 13.80
CA CYS A 21 -32.82 3.16 12.61
C CYS A 21 -31.41 3.56 12.17
N GLY A 22 -30.37 3.16 12.91
CA GLY A 22 -28.96 3.42 12.59
C GLY A 22 -28.50 4.87 12.78
N LYS A 23 -29.39 5.80 13.10
CA LYS A 23 -29.03 7.22 13.27
C LYS A 23 -28.31 7.47 14.60
N PRO A 24 -27.27 8.34 14.63
CA PRO A 24 -26.55 8.68 15.85
C PRO A 24 -27.46 9.47 16.80
N LEU A 25 -27.36 9.17 18.11
CA LEU A 25 -28.19 9.81 19.13
C LEU A 25 -27.56 11.11 19.67
N LYS A 26 -26.25 11.27 19.50
CA LYS A 26 -25.52 12.54 19.69
C LYS A 26 -25.19 13.13 18.33
N LYS A 27 -25.42 14.44 18.17
CA LYS A 27 -24.85 15.20 17.05
C LYS A 27 -23.33 15.18 17.20
N VAL A 28 -22.66 14.38 16.38
CA VAL A 28 -21.20 14.41 16.25
C VAL A 28 -20.85 15.71 15.55
N SER A 29 -20.13 16.60 16.24
CA SER A 29 -19.67 17.84 15.62
C SER A 29 -18.45 17.58 14.75
N MET A 30 -18.20 18.45 13.77
CA MET A 30 -16.97 18.40 12.97
C MET A 30 -15.71 18.42 13.86
N LYS A 31 -15.75 19.13 14.99
CA LYS A 31 -14.66 19.16 15.98
C LYS A 31 -14.40 17.80 16.64
N ASP A 32 -15.43 16.97 16.83
CA ASP A 32 -15.27 15.64 17.41
C ASP A 32 -14.62 14.67 16.42
N LEU A 33 -14.96 14.80 15.13
CA LEU A 33 -14.33 14.07 14.02
C LEU A 33 -12.85 14.45 13.86
N GLU A 34 -12.51 15.74 13.94
CA GLU A 34 -11.12 16.21 13.86
C GLU A 34 -10.29 15.69 15.04
N LYS A 35 -10.81 15.78 16.28
CA LYS A 35 -10.15 15.22 17.47
C LYS A 35 -9.97 13.71 17.38
N ALA A 36 -10.94 12.99 16.82
CA ALA A 36 -10.81 11.55 16.60
C ALA A 36 -9.70 11.23 15.57
N LYS A 37 -9.64 11.96 14.46
CA LYS A 37 -8.57 11.83 13.46
C LYS A 37 -7.19 12.15 14.05
N GLU A 38 -7.08 13.21 14.85
CA GLU A 38 -5.83 13.61 15.50
C GLU A 38 -5.37 12.58 16.54
N LYS A 39 -6.28 11.98 17.30
CA LYS A 39 -5.95 10.88 18.23
C LYS A 39 -5.45 9.65 17.48
N ILE A 40 -6.10 9.30 16.37
CA ILE A 40 -5.69 8.17 15.52
C ILE A 40 -4.31 8.43 14.89
N SER A 41 -4.02 9.66 14.43
CA SER A 41 -2.69 9.99 13.89
C SER A 41 -1.60 9.93 14.96
N LYS A 42 -1.85 10.50 16.14
CA LYS A 42 -0.91 10.45 17.28
C LYS A 42 -0.67 9.02 17.78
N GLN A 43 -1.72 8.18 17.84
CA GLN A 43 -1.56 6.76 18.17
C GLN A 43 -0.72 6.02 17.13
N ARG A 44 -0.95 6.26 15.83
CA ARG A 44 -0.13 5.66 14.76
C ARG A 44 1.34 6.10 14.83
N GLU A 45 1.59 7.35 15.22
CA GLU A 45 2.95 7.86 15.44
C GLU A 45 3.63 7.23 16.65
N MET A 46 2.90 7.02 17.75
CA MET A 46 3.40 6.30 18.92
C MET A 46 3.64 4.81 18.65
N GLU A 47 2.78 4.15 17.88
CA GLU A 47 2.97 2.73 17.47
C GLU A 47 4.19 2.57 16.55
N LYS A 48 4.50 3.60 15.76
CA LYS A 48 5.69 3.63 14.90
C LYS A 48 6.97 3.88 15.71
N ASN A 49 6.87 4.65 16.79
CA ASN A 49 7.92 4.89 17.77
C ASN A 49 7.70 4.00 19.00
N ASP A 50 7.72 2.69 18.81
CA ASP A 50 7.74 1.77 19.95
C ASP A 50 8.97 2.10 20.80
N PRO A 51 8.81 2.60 22.04
CA PRO A 51 9.93 3.03 22.88
C PRO A 51 10.85 1.85 23.28
N SER A 52 10.45 0.62 23.00
CA SER A 52 11.27 -0.58 23.20
C SER A 52 12.26 -0.88 22.05
N LEU A 53 12.08 -0.27 20.87
CA LEU A 53 12.92 -0.55 19.70
C LEU A 53 14.08 0.45 19.58
N LYS A 54 15.29 -0.07 19.40
CA LYS A 54 16.51 0.72 19.17
C LYS A 54 16.48 1.35 17.78
N HIS A 55 17.12 2.51 17.64
CA HIS A 55 17.32 3.15 16.34
C HIS A 55 18.16 2.24 15.42
N ASN A 56 17.72 2.08 14.17
CA ASN A 56 18.39 1.24 13.19
C ASN A 56 19.46 2.04 12.43
N PRO A 57 20.76 1.71 12.55
CA PRO A 57 21.84 2.47 11.89
C PRO A 57 21.92 2.21 10.37
N ARG A 58 21.32 1.14 9.87
CA ARG A 58 21.35 0.77 8.44
C ARG A 58 20.08 1.20 7.76
N GLU A 59 20.14 1.91 6.64
CA GLU A 59 18.94 2.24 5.85
C GLU A 59 18.51 1.10 4.90
N ASN A 60 17.22 0.76 4.91
CA ASN A 60 16.63 -0.21 3.98
C ASN A 60 16.15 0.47 2.69
N SER A 61 17.07 0.61 1.72
CA SER A 61 16.78 1.20 0.41
C SER A 61 16.23 0.21 -0.64
N TRP A 62 15.96 -1.05 -0.26
CA TRP A 62 15.45 -2.09 -1.17
C TRP A 62 14.08 -1.77 -1.77
N SER A 63 13.18 -1.17 -0.99
CA SER A 63 11.87 -0.72 -1.47
C SER A 63 11.99 0.39 -2.54
N LYS A 64 12.97 1.29 -2.39
CA LYS A 64 13.28 2.31 -3.40
C LYS A 64 13.81 1.67 -4.68
N LEU A 65 14.75 0.71 -4.54
CA LEU A 65 15.31 -0.01 -5.68
C LEU A 65 14.22 -0.78 -6.44
N GLY A 66 13.35 -1.51 -5.74
CA GLY A 66 12.22 -2.22 -6.36
C GLY A 66 11.28 -1.28 -7.12
N LEU A 67 10.95 -0.12 -6.55
CA LEU A 67 10.15 0.89 -7.22
C LEU A 67 10.84 1.46 -8.47
N MET A 68 12.14 1.74 -8.40
CA MET A 68 12.90 2.25 -9.56
C MET A 68 12.93 1.23 -10.70
N ILE A 69 13.19 -0.05 -10.40
CA ILE A 69 13.17 -1.12 -11.41
C ILE A 69 11.78 -1.22 -12.05
N PHE A 70 10.72 -1.22 -11.25
CA PHE A 70 9.34 -1.24 -11.75
C PHE A 70 9.07 -0.08 -12.73
N LEU A 71 9.44 1.15 -12.37
CA LEU A 71 9.21 2.33 -13.21
C LEU A 71 10.03 2.28 -14.51
N ILE A 72 11.27 1.78 -14.46
CA ILE A 72 12.12 1.61 -15.64
C ILE A 72 11.52 0.56 -16.58
N SER A 73 11.03 -0.57 -16.04
CA SER A 73 10.37 -1.60 -16.85
C SER A 73 9.07 -1.10 -17.47
N LEU A 74 8.24 -0.39 -16.70
CA LEU A 74 6.97 0.14 -17.21
C LEU A 74 7.19 1.25 -18.23
N ILE A 75 7.84 2.34 -17.84
CA ILE A 75 7.93 3.55 -18.68
C ILE A 75 9.00 3.36 -19.76
N GLY A 76 10.16 2.86 -19.37
CA GLY A 76 11.29 2.68 -20.28
C GLY A 76 11.01 1.59 -21.31
N LEU A 77 10.74 0.36 -20.85
CA LEU A 77 10.60 -0.77 -21.77
C LEU A 77 9.21 -0.83 -22.41
N ASP A 78 8.13 -0.88 -21.62
CA ASP A 78 6.78 -1.12 -22.15
C ASP A 78 6.21 0.07 -22.95
N PHE A 79 6.49 1.32 -22.55
CA PHE A 79 5.99 2.48 -23.30
C PHE A 79 6.97 2.93 -24.38
N ILE A 80 8.22 3.24 -24.02
CA ILE A 80 9.15 3.89 -24.96
C ILE A 80 9.71 2.86 -25.95
N VAL A 81 10.38 1.81 -25.46
CA VAL A 81 11.08 0.85 -26.32
C VAL A 81 10.09 0.05 -27.16
N ALA A 82 8.98 -0.42 -26.58
CA ALA A 82 7.96 -1.16 -27.34
C ALA A 82 7.36 -0.34 -28.49
N THR A 83 7.10 0.95 -28.28
CA THR A 83 6.57 1.84 -29.32
C THR A 83 7.57 2.02 -30.46
N ILE A 84 8.85 2.25 -30.15
CA ILE A 84 9.90 2.41 -31.16
C ILE A 84 10.06 1.13 -31.99
N VAL A 85 10.15 -0.03 -31.34
CA VAL A 85 10.35 -1.32 -32.03
C VAL A 85 9.16 -1.68 -32.90
N ASN A 86 7.93 -1.41 -32.44
CA ASN A 86 6.74 -1.59 -33.26
C ASN A 86 6.74 -0.65 -34.49
N GLY A 87 7.20 0.60 -34.32
CA GLY A 87 7.37 1.56 -35.42
C GLY A 87 8.42 1.14 -36.46
N LEU A 88 9.41 0.33 -36.05
CA LEU A 88 10.41 -0.27 -36.95
C LEU A 88 9.92 -1.57 -37.63
N GLY A 89 8.67 -1.98 -37.40
CA GLY A 89 8.09 -3.22 -37.95
C GLY A 89 8.64 -4.50 -37.31
N MET A 90 9.35 -4.39 -36.20
CA MET A 90 9.87 -5.54 -35.45
C MET A 90 8.81 -6.07 -34.47
N ASN A 91 8.86 -7.37 -34.18
CA ASN A 91 7.94 -7.99 -33.25
C ASN A 91 8.20 -7.51 -31.80
N SER A 92 7.31 -6.71 -31.22
CA SER A 92 7.50 -6.13 -29.88
C SER A 92 7.36 -7.14 -28.73
N LYS A 93 6.89 -8.38 -28.99
CA LYS A 93 6.68 -9.40 -27.94
C LYS A 93 7.92 -9.67 -27.08
N PHE A 94 9.13 -9.66 -27.66
CA PHE A 94 10.36 -9.91 -26.89
C PHE A 94 10.63 -8.82 -25.84
N ILE A 95 10.17 -7.58 -26.06
CA ILE A 95 10.34 -6.47 -25.13
C ILE A 95 9.50 -6.71 -23.88
N PHE A 96 8.24 -7.12 -24.07
CA PHE A 96 7.35 -7.44 -22.96
C PHE A 96 7.85 -8.64 -22.13
N ILE A 97 8.57 -9.59 -22.74
CA ILE A 97 9.25 -10.68 -22.02
C ILE A 97 10.41 -10.12 -21.18
N ILE A 98 11.22 -9.21 -21.72
CA ILE A 98 12.29 -8.55 -20.95
C ILE A 98 11.70 -7.74 -19.79
N SER A 99 10.62 -6.99 -20.03
CA SER A 99 9.90 -6.26 -18.98
C SER A 99 9.33 -7.18 -17.91
N LEU A 100 8.86 -8.38 -18.27
CA LEU A 100 8.39 -9.38 -17.32
C LEU A 100 9.48 -9.79 -16.33
N ILE A 101 10.71 -9.99 -16.81
CA ILE A 101 11.87 -10.26 -15.95
C ILE A 101 12.11 -9.07 -15.01
N GLY A 102 12.03 -7.84 -15.53
CA GLY A 102 12.12 -6.61 -14.74
C GLY A 102 11.08 -6.54 -13.61
N TYR A 103 9.82 -6.88 -13.89
CA TYR A 103 8.76 -6.93 -12.89
C TYR A 103 9.01 -8.00 -11.81
N ILE A 104 9.51 -9.18 -12.18
CA ILE A 104 9.88 -10.23 -11.23
C ILE A 104 11.01 -9.74 -10.31
N CYS A 105 12.03 -9.09 -10.87
CA CYS A 105 13.11 -8.48 -10.09
C CYS A 105 12.61 -7.38 -9.15
N ALA A 106 11.70 -6.53 -9.60
CA ALA A 106 11.10 -5.47 -8.79
C ALA A 106 10.31 -6.05 -7.59
N ILE A 107 9.54 -7.13 -7.83
CA ILE A 107 8.83 -7.86 -6.77
C ILE A 107 9.83 -8.46 -5.78
N GLY A 108 10.88 -9.13 -6.26
CA GLY A 108 11.92 -9.71 -5.41
C GLY A 108 12.59 -8.69 -4.50
N CYS A 109 13.00 -7.55 -5.04
CA CYS A 109 13.59 -6.45 -4.25
C CYS A 109 12.62 -5.90 -3.20
N SER A 110 11.34 -5.77 -3.56
CA SER A 110 10.32 -5.24 -2.66
C SER A 110 10.00 -6.22 -1.52
N VAL A 111 9.91 -7.52 -1.82
CA VAL A 111 9.74 -8.58 -0.81
C VAL A 111 10.95 -8.64 0.11
N MET A 112 12.17 -8.51 -0.43
CA MET A 112 13.39 -8.48 0.38
C MET A 112 13.38 -7.30 1.37
N SER A 113 12.85 -6.15 0.96
CA SER A 113 12.66 -5.00 1.86
C SER A 113 11.80 -5.35 3.08
N PHE A 114 10.68 -6.06 2.89
CA PHE A 114 9.84 -6.51 4.01
C PHE A 114 10.53 -7.56 4.89
N ILE A 115 11.28 -8.49 4.29
CA ILE A 115 12.03 -9.52 5.02
C ILE A 115 13.07 -8.86 5.94
N ILE A 116 13.79 -7.84 5.44
CA ILE A 116 14.78 -7.09 6.21
C ILE A 116 14.10 -6.35 7.36
N ASP A 117 13.02 -5.61 7.10
CA ASP A 117 12.28 -4.88 8.15
C ASP A 117 11.74 -5.84 9.24
N TYR A 118 11.30 -7.04 8.85
CA TYR A 118 10.86 -8.06 9.79
C TYR A 118 12.01 -8.62 10.64
N GLN A 119 13.18 -8.84 10.03
CA GLN A 119 14.38 -9.28 10.76
C GLN A 119 14.89 -8.20 11.72
N ASP A 120 14.84 -6.93 11.31
CA ASP A 120 15.26 -5.80 12.15
C ASP A 120 14.35 -5.67 13.37
N LYS A 121 13.03 -5.81 13.18
CA LYS A 121 12.06 -5.85 14.30
C LYS A 121 12.35 -7.00 15.27
N LYS A 122 12.67 -8.20 14.76
CA LYS A 122 13.05 -9.36 15.60
C LYS A 122 14.32 -9.11 16.42
N LYS A 123 15.25 -8.32 15.89
CA LYS A 123 16.49 -7.93 16.57
C LYS A 123 16.31 -6.73 17.51
N GLY A 124 15.07 -6.21 17.63
CA GLY A 124 14.75 -5.06 18.48
C GLY A 124 15.10 -3.71 17.85
N TYR A 125 15.23 -3.64 16.52
CA TYR A 125 15.45 -2.39 15.79
C TYR A 125 14.15 -1.89 15.15
N GLN A 126 14.02 -0.57 15.02
CA GLN A 126 12.90 0.04 14.30
C GLN A 126 12.99 -0.26 12.79
N PRO A 127 11.89 -0.69 12.14
CA PRO A 127 11.87 -0.85 10.70
C PRO A 127 11.94 0.52 10.03
N ASN A 128 12.80 0.66 9.02
CA ASN A 128 13.02 1.94 8.33
C ASN A 128 12.78 1.87 6.82
N GLY A 129 12.47 0.70 6.28
CA GLY A 129 12.00 0.55 4.91
C GLY A 129 10.70 1.30 4.68
N ASN A 130 10.53 1.84 3.46
CA ASN A 130 9.26 2.45 3.08
C ASN A 130 8.26 1.37 2.63
N SER A 131 7.46 0.89 3.58
CA SER A 131 6.45 -0.14 3.34
C SER A 131 5.44 0.21 2.25
N LYS A 132 5.11 1.50 2.09
CA LYS A 132 4.19 1.96 1.04
C LYS A 132 4.79 1.78 -0.35
N PHE A 133 6.06 2.11 -0.52
CA PHE A 133 6.76 1.93 -1.81
C PHE A 133 6.87 0.46 -2.17
N ALA A 134 7.25 -0.39 -1.21
CA ALA A 134 7.32 -1.83 -1.43
C ALA A 134 5.94 -2.41 -1.81
N MET A 135 4.87 -1.98 -1.13
CA MET A 135 3.51 -2.46 -1.42
C MET A 135 3.05 -2.05 -2.82
N VAL A 136 3.24 -0.78 -3.20
CA VAL A 136 2.90 -0.29 -4.54
C VAL A 136 3.69 -1.05 -5.61
N ALA A 137 5.01 -1.19 -5.42
CA ALA A 137 5.87 -1.89 -6.37
C ALA A 137 5.44 -3.35 -6.56
N VAL A 138 5.11 -4.08 -5.48
CA VAL A 138 4.63 -5.47 -5.58
C VAL A 138 3.29 -5.55 -6.32
N VAL A 139 2.27 -4.83 -5.84
CA VAL A 139 0.91 -4.95 -6.37
C VAL A 139 0.85 -4.53 -7.84
N MET A 140 1.49 -3.41 -8.18
CA MET A 140 1.50 -2.91 -9.55
C MET A 140 2.32 -3.82 -10.48
N SER A 141 3.48 -4.31 -10.05
CA SER A 141 4.28 -5.24 -10.85
C SER A 141 3.52 -6.53 -11.14
N VAL A 142 2.83 -7.11 -10.15
CA VAL A 142 2.00 -8.31 -10.35
C VAL A 142 0.87 -8.04 -11.34
N TYR A 143 0.15 -6.92 -11.16
CA TYR A 143 -0.96 -6.54 -12.03
C TYR A 143 -0.51 -6.38 -13.49
N ILE A 144 0.53 -5.58 -13.73
CA ILE A 144 1.04 -5.33 -15.09
C ILE A 144 1.64 -6.61 -15.70
N ALA A 145 2.37 -7.41 -14.93
CA ALA A 145 2.91 -8.68 -15.41
C ALA A 145 1.80 -9.62 -15.91
N LEU A 146 0.69 -9.72 -15.17
CA LEU A 146 -0.47 -10.52 -15.57
C LEU A 146 -1.16 -9.97 -16.82
N LEU A 147 -1.28 -8.63 -16.93
CA LEU A 147 -1.81 -7.98 -18.14
C LEU A 147 -0.94 -8.28 -19.36
N ASN A 148 0.38 -8.08 -19.28
CA ASN A 148 1.28 -8.34 -20.39
C ASN A 148 1.31 -9.82 -20.79
N LEU A 149 1.27 -10.72 -19.80
CA LEU A 149 1.22 -12.15 -20.03
C LEU A 149 -0.05 -12.56 -20.80
N SER A 150 -1.21 -12.06 -20.39
CA SER A 150 -2.50 -12.43 -20.99
C SER A 150 -2.76 -11.74 -22.35
N THR A 151 -2.34 -10.49 -22.51
CA THR A 151 -2.73 -9.68 -23.68
C THR A 151 -1.73 -9.74 -24.83
N VAL A 152 -0.45 -9.96 -24.54
CA VAL A 152 0.64 -9.87 -25.53
C VAL A 152 1.39 -11.18 -25.69
N ILE A 153 1.77 -11.84 -24.59
CA ILE A 153 2.66 -13.01 -24.65
C ILE A 153 1.88 -14.28 -25.05
N LEU A 154 0.72 -14.53 -24.42
CA LEU A 154 -0.09 -15.72 -24.66
C LEU A 154 -1.03 -15.61 -25.88
N LYS A 155 -1.10 -14.42 -26.49
CA LYS A 155 -1.94 -14.13 -27.68
C LYS A 155 -1.10 -14.18 -28.95
#